data_AF-U3P795-F1
#
_entry.id   AF-U3P795-F1
#
_cell.length_a   1.000
_cell.length_b   1.000
_cell.length_c   1.000
_cell.angle_alpha   90.00
_cell.angle_beta   90.00
_cell.angle_gamma   90.00
#
_symmetry.space_group_name_H-M   'P 1'
#
loop_
_entity.id
_entity.type
_entity.pdbx_description
1 polymer ?
#
loop_
_entity_poly.entity_id
_entity_poly.type
_entity_poly.pdbx_seq_one_letter_code
_entity_poly.pdbx_strand_id
1 'polypeptide(L)'
;MSWTPAVERALPDGWRVAALGVSSCPFALVSVDEKHGRSAFPTACEEARNRDIDAALGAQPELVVVASAEGSFTRLTSGATGQSAVAEWQAGLEKALDRFREAEVPVVVLGNPPETTAAADCAVRSGRPADCVRPPSSAYEFKARAEKAAVESARDTGMTVDYIDPTGWFCVPGLGCPPGVDGVLAKLDHGHLTETYSAMLGPLLRAELSVAVTGRG
;
A
#
# COMPACT_ATOMS: atom_id res chain seq x y z
N MET A 1 5.37 3.71 9.38
CA MET A 1 4.33 3.57 8.32
C MET A 1 3.52 2.32 8.64
N SER A 2 2.26 2.20 8.18
CA SER A 2 1.36 1.11 8.62
C SER A 2 1.92 -0.29 8.42
N TRP A 3 2.65 -0.53 7.34
CA TRP A 3 3.20 -1.85 6.99
C TRP A 3 4.55 -2.18 7.62
N THR A 4 5.24 -1.22 8.25
CA THR A 4 6.61 -1.43 8.73
C THR A 4 6.72 -2.60 9.72
N PRO A 5 5.86 -2.73 10.75
CA PRO A 5 5.93 -3.89 11.66
C PRO A 5 5.71 -5.24 10.95
N ALA A 6 4.80 -5.30 9.96
CA ALA A 6 4.59 -6.51 9.16
C ALA A 6 5.87 -6.90 8.39
N VAL A 7 6.50 -5.94 7.72
CA VAL A 7 7.73 -6.16 6.93
C VAL A 7 8.88 -6.62 7.83
N GLU A 8 9.10 -5.96 8.96
CA GLU A 8 10.12 -6.34 9.94
C GLU A 8 9.92 -7.76 10.47
N ARG A 9 8.67 -8.18 10.69
CA ARG A 9 8.34 -9.54 11.14
C ARG A 9 8.38 -10.58 10.01
N ALA A 10 8.17 -10.15 8.77
CA ALA A 10 8.17 -11.03 7.61
C ALA A 10 9.58 -11.46 7.21
N LEU A 11 10.55 -10.56 7.32
CA LEU A 11 11.94 -10.84 6.93
C LEU A 11 12.68 -11.70 7.96
N PRO A 12 13.65 -12.53 7.52
CA PRO A 12 14.44 -13.36 8.41
C PRO A 12 15.50 -12.54 9.17
N ASP A 13 16.13 -13.16 10.16
CA ASP A 13 17.23 -12.55 10.90
C ASP A 13 18.37 -12.10 9.96
N GLY A 14 19.02 -10.99 10.30
CA GLY A 14 20.11 -10.40 9.51
C GLY A 14 19.66 -9.32 8.51
N TRP A 15 18.36 -9.24 8.20
CA TRP A 15 17.82 -8.14 7.41
C TRP A 15 17.76 -6.83 8.21
N ARG A 16 17.95 -5.72 7.51
CA ARG A 16 17.74 -4.37 8.04
C ARG A 16 16.64 -3.69 7.24
N VAL A 17 15.63 -3.19 7.95
CA VAL A 17 14.52 -2.47 7.33
C VAL A 17 14.72 -0.96 7.50
N ALA A 18 14.64 -0.22 6.40
CA ALA A 18 14.57 1.23 6.39
C ALA A 18 13.23 1.65 5.78
N ALA A 19 12.46 2.45 6.52
CA ALA A 19 11.17 2.96 6.05
C ALA A 19 11.32 4.42 5.63
N LEU A 20 11.03 4.70 4.36
CA LEU A 20 11.06 6.04 3.76
C LEU A 20 9.65 6.43 3.32
N GLY A 21 9.29 7.70 3.49
CA GLY A 21 8.02 8.20 3.01
C GLY A 21 7.57 9.47 3.72
N VAL A 22 6.67 10.19 3.05
CA VAL A 22 6.02 11.39 3.58
C VAL A 22 4.51 11.12 3.70
N SER A 23 3.93 11.51 4.84
CA SER A 23 2.49 11.38 5.07
C SER A 23 1.68 11.98 3.90
N SER A 24 0.65 11.26 3.46
CA SER A 24 -0.24 11.62 2.33
C SER A 24 0.40 11.60 0.94
N CYS A 25 1.69 11.28 0.81
CA CYS A 25 2.41 11.21 -0.46
C CYS A 25 2.49 9.76 -0.97
N PRO A 26 1.96 9.42 -2.16
CA PRO A 26 2.02 8.08 -2.71
C PRO A 26 3.34 7.79 -3.42
N PHE A 27 3.69 6.51 -3.56
CA PHE A 27 4.85 6.06 -4.34
C PHE A 27 4.66 6.23 -5.85
N ALA A 28 3.43 6.05 -6.37
CA ALA A 28 3.15 6.29 -7.78
C ALA A 28 3.49 7.74 -8.17
N LEU A 29 4.11 7.96 -9.34
CA LEU A 29 4.49 9.29 -9.85
C LEU A 29 3.27 10.07 -10.37
N VAL A 30 2.33 10.35 -9.46
CA VAL A 30 1.16 11.19 -9.65
C VAL A 30 1.24 12.42 -8.75
N SER A 31 0.51 13.47 -9.12
CA SER A 31 0.35 14.68 -8.30
C SER A 31 -0.92 14.55 -7.46
N VAL A 32 -0.80 14.79 -6.15
CA VAL A 32 -1.92 14.69 -5.21
C VAL A 32 -1.98 15.93 -4.32
N ASP A 33 -3.19 16.37 -3.98
CA ASP A 33 -3.39 17.36 -2.93
C ASP A 33 -2.98 16.80 -1.57
N GLU A 34 -2.93 17.62 -0.52
CA GLU A 34 -2.84 17.14 0.85
C GLU A 34 -4.24 16.89 1.43
N LYS A 35 -4.38 15.93 2.36
CA LYS A 35 -5.63 15.68 3.08
C LYS A 35 -6.15 16.93 3.80
N HIS A 36 -5.26 17.80 4.24
CA HIS A 36 -5.57 19.03 4.98
C HIS A 36 -5.40 20.32 4.15
N GLY A 37 -5.18 20.20 2.84
CA GLY A 37 -5.25 21.34 1.92
C GLY A 37 -4.05 22.30 1.93
N ARG A 38 -2.85 21.88 2.36
CA ARG A 38 -1.63 22.70 2.15
C ARG A 38 -1.31 22.80 0.65
N SER A 39 -1.39 24.00 0.10
CA SER A 39 -1.19 24.29 -1.32
C SER A 39 0.19 23.91 -1.87
N ALA A 40 1.24 23.97 -1.05
CA ALA A 40 2.60 23.59 -1.44
C ALA A 40 2.86 22.07 -1.40
N PHE A 41 1.89 21.27 -0.95
CA PHE A 41 2.07 19.84 -0.74
C PHE A 41 2.35 19.04 -2.03
N PRO A 42 1.68 19.26 -3.17
CA PRO A 42 1.94 18.47 -4.37
C PRO A 42 3.43 18.51 -4.79
N THR A 43 4.01 19.70 -4.84
CA THR A 43 5.44 19.89 -5.14
C THR A 43 6.34 19.27 -4.07
N ALA A 44 6.06 19.52 -2.79
CA ALA A 44 6.86 18.96 -1.70
C ALA A 44 6.81 17.41 -1.65
N CYS A 45 5.66 16.83 -1.98
CA CYS A 45 5.47 15.38 -2.11
C CYS A 45 6.30 14.83 -3.27
N GLU A 46 6.23 15.43 -4.46
CA GLU A 46 7.03 15.00 -5.61
C GLU A 46 8.54 15.04 -5.32
N GLU A 47 9.02 16.14 -4.76
CA GLU A 47 10.43 16.28 -4.38
C GLU A 47 10.85 15.25 -3.33
N ALA A 48 10.02 15.03 -2.31
CA ALA A 48 10.33 14.05 -1.27
C ALA A 48 10.34 12.63 -1.82
N ARG A 49 9.36 12.27 -2.65
CA ARG A 49 9.28 10.96 -3.31
C ARG A 49 10.51 10.69 -4.16
N ASN A 50 10.96 11.67 -4.95
CA ASN A 50 12.17 11.52 -5.75
C ASN A 50 13.41 11.32 -4.87
N ARG A 51 13.55 12.10 -3.78
CA ARG A 51 14.63 11.91 -2.80
C ARG A 51 14.59 10.54 -2.13
N ASP A 52 13.40 10.04 -1.79
CA ASP A 52 13.23 8.72 -1.17
C ASP A 52 13.59 7.58 -2.13
N ILE A 53 13.21 7.69 -3.42
CA ILE A 53 13.61 6.73 -4.46
C ILE A 53 15.12 6.74 -4.65
N ASP A 54 15.73 7.92 -4.76
CA ASP A 54 17.18 8.03 -4.97
C ASP A 54 17.95 7.53 -3.74
N ALA A 55 17.47 7.81 -2.53
CA ALA A 55 18.05 7.30 -1.29
C ALA A 55 17.91 5.78 -1.18
N ALA A 56 16.76 5.21 -1.58
CA ALA A 56 16.57 3.77 -1.64
C ALA A 56 17.57 3.12 -2.61
N LEU A 57 17.67 3.61 -3.85
CA LEU A 57 18.61 3.08 -4.85
C LEU A 57 20.08 3.21 -4.39
N GLY A 58 20.45 4.36 -3.79
CA GLY A 58 21.79 4.60 -3.26
C GLY A 58 22.18 3.70 -2.09
N ALA A 59 21.21 3.13 -1.37
CA ALA A 59 21.44 2.15 -0.32
C ALA A 59 21.69 0.73 -0.84
N GLN A 60 21.58 0.50 -2.17
CA GLN A 60 21.74 -0.80 -2.83
C GLN A 60 20.91 -1.93 -2.19
N PRO A 61 19.57 -1.82 -2.16
CA PRO A 61 18.70 -2.72 -1.43
C PRO A 61 18.55 -4.06 -2.15
N GLU A 62 18.42 -5.13 -1.37
CA GLU A 62 18.12 -6.47 -1.90
C GLU A 62 16.64 -6.65 -2.27
N LEU A 63 15.76 -5.82 -1.70
CA LEU A 63 14.32 -5.81 -1.92
C LEU A 63 13.75 -4.43 -1.63
N VAL A 64 12.82 -3.96 -2.45
CA VAL A 64 12.04 -2.74 -2.20
C VAL A 64 10.57 -3.11 -2.07
N VAL A 65 9.95 -2.76 -0.94
CA VAL A 65 8.51 -2.89 -0.73
C VAL A 65 7.88 -1.52 -0.81
N VAL A 66 6.95 -1.32 -1.74
CA VAL A 66 6.25 -0.05 -1.94
C VAL A 66 4.78 -0.19 -1.61
N ALA A 67 4.20 0.83 -1.02
CA ALA A 67 2.78 0.90 -0.73
C ALA A 67 2.31 2.35 -0.80
N SER A 68 1.05 2.55 -1.18
CA SER A 68 0.41 3.85 -1.25
C SER A 68 -0.98 3.78 -0.64
N ALA A 69 -1.38 4.79 0.14
CA ALA A 69 -2.71 4.85 0.73
C ALA A 69 -3.80 5.06 -0.34
N GLU A 70 -5.01 4.55 -0.10
CA GLU A 70 -6.16 4.78 -0.98
C GLU A 70 -6.56 6.25 -1.00
N GLY A 71 -6.45 6.95 0.13
CA GLY A 71 -6.70 8.38 0.19
C GLY A 71 -5.86 9.21 -0.80
N SER A 72 -4.69 8.76 -1.25
CA SER A 72 -3.93 9.47 -2.29
C SER A 72 -4.51 9.28 -3.70
N PHE A 73 -5.12 8.11 -3.97
CA PHE A 73 -5.81 7.84 -5.24
C PHE A 73 -7.08 8.69 -5.40
N THR A 74 -7.74 9.04 -4.30
CA THR A 74 -8.96 9.88 -4.32
C THR A 74 -8.69 11.38 -4.32
N ARG A 75 -7.42 11.80 -4.24
CA ARG A 75 -6.99 13.20 -4.13
C ARG A 75 -6.02 13.62 -5.24
N LEU A 76 -6.16 13.02 -6.43
CA LEU A 76 -5.39 13.40 -7.62
C LEU A 76 -5.67 14.86 -7.97
N THR A 77 -4.62 15.68 -8.15
CA THR A 77 -4.79 17.12 -8.47
C THR A 77 -5.41 17.34 -9.85
N SER A 78 -5.38 16.32 -10.72
CA SER A 78 -6.07 16.31 -12.02
C SER A 78 -7.59 16.32 -11.90
N GLY A 79 -8.14 15.96 -10.73
CA GLY A 79 -9.57 15.71 -10.55
C GLY A 79 -10.05 14.42 -11.20
N ALA A 80 -9.14 13.53 -11.65
CA ALA A 80 -9.49 12.26 -12.24
C ALA A 80 -10.23 11.35 -11.24
N THR A 81 -11.23 10.61 -11.74
CA THR A 81 -12.06 9.70 -10.94
C THR A 81 -12.42 8.47 -11.77
N GLY A 82 -12.82 7.37 -11.11
CA GLY A 82 -13.18 6.13 -11.79
C GLY A 82 -12.07 5.65 -12.73
N GLN A 83 -12.40 5.36 -13.98
CA GLN A 83 -11.42 4.81 -14.94
C GLN A 83 -10.31 5.80 -15.33
N SER A 84 -10.55 7.12 -15.29
CA SER A 84 -9.48 8.09 -15.56
C SER A 84 -8.45 8.09 -14.43
N ALA A 85 -8.90 7.96 -13.18
CA ALA A 85 -8.00 7.79 -12.04
C ALA A 85 -7.23 6.47 -12.11
N VAL A 86 -7.87 5.38 -12.54
CA VAL A 86 -7.19 4.08 -12.78
C VAL A 86 -6.03 4.26 -13.77
N ALA A 87 -6.30 4.87 -14.93
CA ALA A 87 -5.28 5.06 -15.96
C ALA A 87 -4.15 5.99 -15.50
N GLU A 88 -4.47 7.10 -14.81
CA GLU A 88 -3.48 8.03 -14.27
C GLU A 88 -2.59 7.36 -13.22
N TRP A 89 -3.20 6.61 -12.29
CA TRP A 89 -2.47 5.90 -11.24
C TRP A 89 -1.58 4.81 -11.81
N GLN A 90 -2.09 4.01 -12.75
CA GLN A 90 -1.33 2.96 -13.43
C GLN A 90 -0.09 3.56 -14.10
N ALA A 91 -0.27 4.59 -14.94
CA ALA A 91 0.83 5.23 -15.64
C ALA A 91 1.86 5.87 -14.67
N GLY A 92 1.39 6.45 -13.57
CA GLY A 92 2.27 7.00 -12.53
C GLY A 92 3.08 5.91 -11.82
N LEU A 93 2.47 4.75 -11.53
CA LEU A 93 3.14 3.63 -10.89
C LEU A 93 4.12 2.94 -11.85
N GLU A 94 3.77 2.75 -13.12
CA GLU A 94 4.70 2.22 -14.15
C GLU A 94 5.97 3.07 -14.22
N LYS A 95 5.84 4.40 -14.28
CA LYS A 95 7.00 5.31 -14.25
C LYS A 95 7.81 5.22 -12.96
N ALA A 96 7.16 4.97 -11.82
CA ALA A 96 7.84 4.80 -10.54
C ALA A 96 8.64 3.49 -10.50
N LEU A 97 8.05 2.38 -10.97
CA LEU A 97 8.67 1.07 -11.05
C LEU A 97 9.87 1.07 -12.02
N ASP A 98 9.76 1.79 -13.14
CA ASP A 98 10.83 1.94 -14.14
C ASP A 98 12.15 2.45 -13.53
N ARG A 99 12.06 3.26 -12.47
CA ARG A 99 13.23 3.78 -11.72
C ARG A 99 14.08 2.68 -11.08
N PHE A 100 13.48 1.52 -10.79
CA PHE A 100 14.15 0.37 -10.19
C PHE A 100 14.54 -0.69 -11.22
N ARG A 101 14.00 -0.62 -12.45
CA ARG A 101 14.27 -1.62 -13.50
C ARG A 101 15.76 -1.71 -13.84
N GLU A 102 16.42 -0.57 -14.06
CA GLU A 102 17.84 -0.56 -14.45
C GLU A 102 18.78 -1.03 -13.34
N ALA A 103 18.38 -0.89 -12.08
CA ALA A 103 19.14 -1.36 -10.93
C ALA A 103 18.91 -2.86 -10.63
N GLU A 104 18.04 -3.52 -11.40
CA GLU A 104 17.66 -4.94 -11.24
C GLU A 104 17.20 -5.30 -9.82
N VAL A 105 16.69 -4.30 -9.08
CA VAL A 105 16.22 -4.48 -7.71
C VAL A 105 14.82 -5.10 -7.74
N PRO A 106 14.59 -6.23 -7.05
CA PRO A 106 13.25 -6.79 -6.88
C PRO A 106 12.32 -5.81 -6.17
N VAL A 107 11.13 -5.59 -6.73
CA VAL A 107 10.10 -4.72 -6.13
C VAL A 107 8.84 -5.49 -5.77
N VAL A 108 8.26 -5.22 -4.62
CA VAL A 108 6.94 -5.71 -4.24
C VAL A 108 6.02 -4.52 -4.01
N VAL A 109 4.96 -4.44 -4.81
CA VAL A 109 3.85 -3.50 -4.59
C VAL A 109 2.88 -4.15 -3.61
N LEU A 110 2.88 -3.67 -2.37
CA LEU A 110 1.97 -4.13 -1.33
C LEU A 110 0.72 -3.22 -1.33
N GLY A 111 -0.44 -3.79 -1.62
CA GLY A 111 -1.71 -3.08 -1.59
C GLY A 111 -1.95 -2.39 -0.23
N ASN A 112 -2.76 -1.33 -0.23
CA ASN A 112 -3.16 -0.72 1.04
C ASN A 112 -4.14 -1.65 1.79
N PRO A 113 -4.25 -1.53 3.12
CA PRO A 113 -5.41 -2.07 3.82
C PRO A 113 -6.70 -1.45 3.26
N PRO A 114 -7.79 -2.20 3.09
CA PRO A 114 -9.09 -1.63 2.72
C PRO A 114 -9.48 -0.52 3.70
N GLU A 115 -9.71 0.69 3.18
CA GLU A 115 -10.16 1.81 4.01
C GLU A 115 -11.64 1.61 4.36
N THR A 116 -11.94 1.42 5.64
CA THR A 116 -13.30 1.16 6.14
C THR A 116 -13.66 2.09 7.29
N THR A 117 -14.87 1.98 7.83
CA THR A 117 -15.25 2.71 9.04
C THR A 117 -14.26 2.41 10.18
N ALA A 118 -13.77 3.46 10.85
CA ALA A 118 -12.89 3.28 12.00
C ALA A 118 -13.69 2.66 13.14
N ALA A 119 -13.06 1.82 13.96
CA ALA A 119 -13.74 1.20 15.09
C ALA A 119 -14.35 2.25 16.04
N ALA A 120 -13.69 3.41 16.21
CA ALA A 120 -14.19 4.52 17.02
C ALA A 120 -15.54 5.08 16.53
N ASP A 121 -15.86 4.97 15.25
CA ASP A 121 -17.07 5.56 14.67
C ASP A 121 -18.30 4.64 14.79
N CYS A 122 -18.08 3.35 15.04
CA CYS A 122 -19.14 2.33 15.00
C CYS A 122 -19.21 1.47 16.26
N ALA A 123 -18.11 1.31 17.00
CA ALA A 123 -18.05 0.59 18.29
C ALA A 123 -18.49 1.52 19.44
N VAL A 124 -19.71 2.05 19.34
CA VAL A 124 -20.35 2.82 20.42
C VAL A 124 -20.87 1.86 21.50
N ARG A 125 -21.12 2.37 22.71
CA ARG A 125 -21.56 1.56 23.88
C ARG A 125 -22.78 0.65 23.62
N SER A 126 -23.66 1.03 22.69
CA SER A 126 -24.84 0.25 22.29
C SER A 126 -24.66 -0.53 20.98
N GLY A 127 -23.52 -0.39 20.31
CA GLY A 127 -23.21 -1.03 19.02
C GLY A 127 -22.62 -2.43 19.20
N ARG A 128 -22.64 -3.21 18.13
CA ARG A 128 -22.03 -4.54 18.03
C ARG A 128 -20.88 -4.50 17.02
N PRO A 129 -19.84 -5.36 17.15
CA PRO A 129 -18.77 -5.43 16.15
C PRO A 129 -19.25 -5.65 14.71
N ALA A 130 -20.38 -6.35 14.53
CA ALA A 130 -21.02 -6.55 13.23
C ALA A 130 -21.47 -5.23 12.58
N ASP A 131 -21.81 -4.22 13.37
CA ASP A 131 -22.27 -2.91 12.87
C ASP A 131 -21.10 -2.10 12.26
N CYS A 132 -19.86 -2.51 12.49
CA CYS A 132 -18.63 -1.95 11.92
C CYS A 132 -18.17 -2.62 10.62
N VAL A 133 -18.76 -3.77 10.25
CA VAL A 133 -18.35 -4.50 9.05
C VAL A 133 -18.77 -3.70 7.81
N ARG A 134 -17.82 -3.43 6.93
CA ARG A 134 -18.06 -2.71 5.66
C ARG A 134 -17.33 -3.41 4.51
N PRO A 135 -17.91 -3.47 3.31
CA PRO A 135 -17.15 -3.89 2.13
C PRO A 135 -16.02 -2.88 1.84
N PRO A 136 -14.98 -3.28 1.09
CA PRO A 136 -14.04 -2.34 0.49
C PRO A 136 -14.77 -1.28 -0.35
N SER A 137 -14.17 -0.09 -0.45
CA SER A 137 -14.71 0.98 -1.29
C SER A 137 -14.49 0.68 -2.78
N SER A 138 -15.20 1.37 -3.67
CA SER A 138 -14.89 1.29 -5.11
C SER A 138 -13.52 1.91 -5.44
N ALA A 139 -13.05 2.88 -4.66
CA ALA A 139 -11.73 3.46 -4.81
C ALA A 139 -10.62 2.44 -4.49
N TYR A 140 -10.83 1.60 -3.47
CA TYR A 140 -9.96 0.46 -3.16
C TYR A 140 -9.81 -0.45 -4.38
N GLU A 141 -10.94 -0.89 -4.95
CA GLU A 141 -10.96 -1.82 -6.07
C GLU A 141 -10.33 -1.21 -7.34
N PHE A 142 -10.60 0.06 -7.62
CA PHE A 142 -10.01 0.77 -8.75
C PHE A 142 -8.50 0.95 -8.59
N LYS A 143 -8.04 1.35 -7.41
CA LYS A 143 -6.61 1.48 -7.14
C LYS A 143 -5.91 0.13 -7.25
N ALA A 144 -6.44 -0.92 -6.63
CA ALA A 144 -5.88 -2.26 -6.71
C ALA A 144 -5.80 -2.76 -8.17
N ARG A 145 -6.80 -2.45 -9.01
CA ARG A 145 -6.76 -2.75 -10.44
C ARG A 145 -5.63 -2.02 -11.16
N ALA A 146 -5.47 -0.72 -10.90
CA ALA A 146 -4.39 0.09 -11.49
C ALA A 146 -3.01 -0.45 -11.09
N GLU A 147 -2.85 -0.85 -9.82
CA GLU A 147 -1.59 -1.38 -9.30
C GLU A 147 -1.25 -2.75 -9.91
N LYS A 148 -2.23 -3.66 -10.00
CA LYS A 148 -2.05 -4.97 -10.65
C LYS A 148 -1.66 -4.81 -12.12
N ALA A 149 -2.32 -3.92 -12.86
CA ALA A 149 -2.02 -3.67 -14.27
C ALA A 149 -0.62 -3.05 -14.49
N ALA A 150 -0.19 -2.15 -13.60
CA ALA A 150 1.16 -1.58 -13.64
C ALA A 150 2.23 -2.64 -13.35
N VAL A 151 2.00 -3.52 -12.37
CA VAL A 151 2.90 -4.63 -12.05
C VAL A 151 2.99 -5.63 -13.20
N GLU A 152 1.87 -5.97 -13.82
CA GLU A 152 1.84 -6.82 -15.02
C GLU A 152 2.66 -6.20 -16.17
N SER A 153 2.42 -4.92 -16.46
CA SER A 153 3.16 -4.19 -17.51
C SER A 153 4.66 -4.12 -17.22
N ALA A 154 5.06 -3.93 -15.95
CA ALA A 154 6.46 -3.93 -15.55
C ALA A 154 7.10 -5.32 -15.67
N ARG A 155 6.39 -6.39 -15.34
CA ARG A 155 6.84 -7.78 -15.57
C ARG A 155 7.10 -8.08 -17.04
N ASP A 156 6.25 -7.58 -17.94
CA ASP A 156 6.42 -7.75 -19.38
C ASP A 156 7.70 -7.10 -19.91
N THR A 157 8.29 -6.15 -19.17
CA THR A 157 9.60 -5.56 -19.47
C THR A 157 10.79 -6.35 -18.90
N GLY A 158 10.55 -7.49 -18.26
CA GLY A 158 11.56 -8.32 -17.60
C GLY A 158 11.91 -7.88 -16.16
N MET A 159 11.22 -6.87 -15.61
CA MET A 159 11.44 -6.43 -14.24
C MET A 159 10.99 -7.52 -13.24
N THR A 160 11.80 -7.77 -12.22
CA THR A 160 11.39 -8.61 -11.09
C THR A 160 10.47 -7.81 -10.17
N VAL A 161 9.16 -7.94 -10.37
CA VAL A 161 8.16 -7.22 -9.56
C VAL A 161 6.95 -8.11 -9.25
N ASP A 162 6.29 -7.88 -8.11
CA ASP A 162 5.05 -8.56 -7.72
C ASP A 162 4.04 -7.61 -7.07
N TYR A 163 2.77 -8.02 -7.06
CA TYR A 163 1.68 -7.36 -6.35
C TYR A 163 1.13 -8.29 -5.26
N ILE A 164 1.20 -7.85 -4.01
CA ILE A 164 0.55 -8.57 -2.90
C ILE A 164 -0.79 -7.91 -2.61
N ASP A 165 -1.86 -8.70 -2.75
CA ASP A 165 -3.23 -8.29 -2.43
C ASP A 165 -3.54 -8.61 -0.96
N PRO A 166 -3.63 -7.60 -0.08
CA PRO A 166 -3.86 -7.85 1.33
C PRO A 166 -5.34 -8.09 1.66
N THR A 167 -6.27 -8.06 0.69
CA THR A 167 -7.72 -8.07 0.95
C THR A 167 -8.14 -9.23 1.85
N GLY A 168 -7.62 -10.43 1.59
CA GLY A 168 -7.95 -11.64 2.37
C GLY A 168 -7.47 -11.59 3.82
N TRP A 169 -6.57 -10.67 4.17
CA TRP A 169 -6.10 -10.46 5.54
C TRP A 169 -7.03 -9.55 6.33
N PHE A 170 -7.98 -8.88 5.68
CA PHE A 170 -8.90 -7.94 6.33
C PHE A 170 -10.37 -8.29 6.11
N CYS A 171 -10.69 -8.98 5.03
CA CYS A 171 -12.06 -9.13 4.57
C CYS A 171 -12.44 -10.60 4.35
N VAL A 172 -13.68 -10.90 4.68
CA VAL A 172 -14.30 -12.21 4.43
C VAL A 172 -15.26 -12.06 3.24
N PRO A 173 -15.12 -12.87 2.18
CA PRO A 173 -16.01 -12.84 1.03
C PRO A 173 -17.49 -12.93 1.43
N GLY A 174 -18.32 -12.03 0.88
CA GLY A 174 -19.76 -11.95 1.20
C GLY A 174 -20.11 -11.31 2.54
N LEU A 175 -19.14 -11.10 3.44
CA LEU A 175 -19.36 -10.42 4.72
C LEU A 175 -18.86 -8.97 4.68
N GLY A 176 -17.69 -8.73 4.08
CA GLY A 176 -16.98 -7.46 4.14
C GLY A 176 -15.77 -7.54 5.08
N CYS A 177 -15.28 -6.39 5.53
CA CYS A 177 -14.07 -6.26 6.32
C CYS A 177 -14.41 -5.93 7.78
N PRO A 178 -14.22 -6.87 8.72
CA PRO A 178 -14.42 -6.62 10.14
C PRO A 178 -13.44 -5.55 10.68
N PRO A 179 -13.79 -4.89 11.80
CA PRO A 179 -12.91 -3.90 12.43
C PRO A 179 -11.65 -4.51 13.09
N GLY A 180 -11.63 -5.83 13.27
CA GLY A 180 -10.54 -6.57 13.86
C GLY A 180 -10.66 -8.07 13.60
N VAL A 181 -9.55 -8.78 13.78
CA VAL A 181 -9.44 -10.24 13.63
C VAL A 181 -8.79 -10.77 14.90
N ASP A 182 -9.29 -11.91 15.40
CA ASP A 182 -8.81 -12.56 16.63
C ASP A 182 -8.71 -11.63 17.86
N GLY A 183 -9.71 -10.74 18.01
CA GLY A 183 -9.78 -9.81 19.13
C GLY A 183 -8.80 -8.62 19.04
N VAL A 184 -8.04 -8.51 17.95
CA VAL A 184 -7.13 -7.40 17.69
C VAL A 184 -7.76 -6.45 16.68
N LEU A 185 -7.85 -5.17 17.03
CA LEU A 185 -8.30 -4.13 16.11
C LEU A 185 -7.32 -3.98 14.96
N ALA A 186 -7.84 -4.06 13.74
CA ALA A 186 -7.00 -4.02 12.54
C ALA A 186 -6.44 -2.62 12.30
N LYS A 187 -7.24 -1.58 12.54
CA LYS A 187 -6.93 -0.20 12.19
C LYS A 187 -7.17 0.78 13.35
N LEU A 188 -6.30 1.80 13.44
CA LEU A 188 -6.42 2.94 14.36
C LEU A 188 -7.48 3.93 13.90
N ASP A 189 -7.53 4.16 12.59
CA ASP A 189 -8.51 5.01 11.93
C ASP A 189 -9.07 4.30 10.69
N HIS A 190 -9.51 5.04 9.67
CA HIS A 190 -10.06 4.45 8.45
C HIS A 190 -9.08 3.56 7.68
N GLY A 191 -7.77 3.85 7.72
CA GLY A 191 -6.77 3.20 6.84
C GLY A 191 -5.44 2.84 7.50
N HIS A 192 -5.10 3.43 8.65
CA HIS A 192 -3.84 3.13 9.34
C HIS A 192 -3.97 1.88 10.20
N LEU A 193 -3.04 0.94 10.05
CA LEU A 193 -3.00 -0.27 10.87
C LEU A 193 -2.65 0.06 12.32
N THR A 194 -3.20 -0.73 13.25
CA THR A 194 -2.59 -0.78 14.58
C THR A 194 -1.23 -1.48 14.48
N GLU A 195 -0.29 -1.10 15.34
CA GLU A 195 1.03 -1.74 15.38
C GLU A 195 0.92 -3.25 15.64
N THR A 196 0.03 -3.64 16.56
CA THR A 196 -0.21 -5.04 16.91
C THR A 196 -0.71 -5.83 15.71
N TYR A 197 -1.71 -5.31 14.98
CA TYR A 197 -2.24 -6.01 13.82
C TYR A 197 -1.22 -6.10 12.69
N SER A 198 -0.48 -5.01 12.42
CA SER A 198 0.59 -5.02 11.42
C SER A 198 1.63 -6.10 11.74
N ALA A 199 2.10 -6.18 12.98
CA ALA A 199 3.04 -7.21 13.39
C ALA A 199 2.48 -8.65 13.23
N MET A 200 1.18 -8.86 13.49
CA MET A 200 0.51 -10.15 13.29
C MET A 200 0.48 -10.60 11.83
N LEU A 201 0.52 -9.67 10.86
CA LEU A 201 0.54 -9.99 9.43
C LEU A 201 1.92 -10.47 8.95
N GLY A 202 2.97 -10.37 9.77
CA GLY A 202 4.33 -10.76 9.40
C GLY A 202 4.46 -12.17 8.80
N PRO A 203 3.90 -13.23 9.41
CA PRO A 203 3.93 -14.57 8.83
C PRO A 203 3.19 -14.70 7.49
N LEU A 204 2.06 -14.00 7.31
CA LEU A 204 1.32 -13.99 6.04
C LEU A 204 2.13 -13.28 4.95
N LEU A 205 2.68 -12.11 5.27
CA LEU A 205 3.55 -11.37 4.36
C LEU A 205 4.82 -12.17 4.02
N ARG A 206 5.40 -12.90 4.97
CA ARG A 206 6.55 -13.79 4.71
C ARG A 206 6.20 -14.86 3.67
N ALA A 207 5.03 -15.48 3.78
CA ALA A 207 4.59 -16.49 2.83
C ALA A 207 4.48 -15.91 1.41
N GLU A 208 3.84 -14.75 1.26
CA GLU A 208 3.73 -14.07 -0.04
C GLU A 208 5.09 -13.60 -0.58
N LEU A 209 5.94 -12.99 0.26
CA LEU A 209 7.30 -12.58 -0.13
C LEU A 209 8.14 -13.78 -0.55
N SER A 210 7.99 -14.93 0.12
CA SER A 210 8.70 -16.14 -0.29
C SER A 210 8.26 -16.59 -1.68
N VAL A 211 6.98 -16.48 -2.06
CA VAL A 211 6.54 -16.80 -3.44
C VAL A 211 7.09 -15.78 -4.44
N ALA A 212 7.01 -14.49 -4.13
CA ALA A 212 7.51 -13.40 -4.97
C ALA A 212 9.04 -13.43 -5.16
N VAL A 213 9.78 -13.96 -4.17
CA VAL A 213 11.25 -14.03 -4.19
C VAL A 213 11.77 -15.42 -4.59
N THR A 214 11.06 -16.52 -4.29
CA THR A 214 11.50 -17.91 -4.53
C THR A 214 10.75 -18.67 -5.63
N GLY A 215 9.84 -18.05 -6.39
CA GLY A 215 9.42 -18.54 -7.72
C GLY A 215 10.54 -18.62 -8.77
N ARG A 216 11.78 -18.77 -8.29
CA ARG A 216 13.08 -18.77 -8.94
C ARG A 216 13.78 -20.11 -8.66
N GLY A 217 13.12 -21.22 -9.03
CA GLY A 217 13.65 -22.58 -9.05
C GLY A 217 13.21 -23.30 -10.30
#